data_AF-X5KG33-F1
#
_entry.id   AF-X5KG33-F1
#
_cell.length_a   1.000
_cell.length_b   1.000
_cell.length_c   1.000
_cell.angle_alpha   90.00
_cell.angle_beta   90.00
_cell.angle_gamma   90.00
#
_symmetry.space_group_name_H-M   'P 1'
#
loop_
_entity.id
_entity.type
_entity.pdbx_description
1 polymer ?
#
loop_
_entity_poly.entity_id
_entity_poly.type
_entity_poly.pdbx_seq_one_letter_code
_entity_poly.pdbx_strand_id
1 'polypeptide(L)'
;MKQFLFIFSLLSFTMIGAQSVTISKMANIHENKDKHLYKIEDTNKAEYLGEIEIGGFSNDDALMFSNIYTKAKKMGANAFKLRPIETIDGKLEPFDPNHYFLSVYYVPSESSEKEENNIAFLIGSPSVSQKIGVNKERITLPERSFKKIKLNPGEIYTISTLKFLGSSIKLTASDNENTNYFQVSGFKVKSNPYGQAGINLKSGDIIRLEKSYGMFLTTIYQEIK
;
A
#
# COMPACT_ATOMS: atom_id res chain seq x y z
N MET A 1 -17.91 -25.88 36.28
CA MET A 1 -18.27 -25.01 35.13
C MET A 1 -17.62 -23.62 35.21
N LYS A 2 -17.76 -22.85 36.30
CA LYS A 2 -17.16 -21.49 36.41
C LYS A 2 -15.64 -21.46 36.23
N GLN A 3 -14.91 -22.43 36.79
CA GLN A 3 -13.44 -22.52 36.67
C GLN A 3 -12.97 -22.85 35.25
N PHE A 4 -13.71 -23.70 34.51
CA PHE A 4 -13.44 -23.99 33.11
C PHE A 4 -13.70 -22.78 32.20
N LEU A 5 -14.76 -22.00 32.48
CA LEU A 5 -15.04 -20.74 31.80
C LEU A 5 -13.94 -19.69 32.04
N PHE A 6 -13.37 -19.66 33.24
CA PHE A 6 -12.27 -18.75 33.57
C PHE A 6 -10.97 -19.15 32.86
N ILE A 7 -10.63 -20.44 32.81
CA ILE A 7 -9.46 -20.96 32.08
C ILE A 7 -9.63 -20.75 30.57
N PHE A 8 -10.83 -21.01 30.03
CA PHE A 8 -11.15 -20.74 28.62
C PHE A 8 -11.04 -19.24 28.29
N SER A 9 -11.55 -18.37 29.18
CA SER A 9 -11.40 -16.92 29.05
C SER A 9 -9.93 -16.49 29.07
N LEU A 10 -9.10 -17.08 29.95
CA LEU A 10 -7.68 -16.75 30.05
C LEU A 10 -6.90 -17.18 28.80
N LEU A 11 -7.20 -18.35 28.25
CA LEU A 11 -6.60 -18.87 27.01
C LEU A 11 -7.07 -18.11 25.76
N SER A 12 -8.29 -17.56 25.75
CA SER A 12 -8.75 -16.73 24.62
C SER A 12 -8.01 -15.39 24.49
N PHE A 13 -7.39 -14.88 25.56
CA PHE A 13 -6.58 -13.67 25.49
C PHE A 13 -5.21 -13.87 24.83
N THR A 14 -4.68 -15.10 24.80
CA THR A 14 -3.39 -15.38 24.15
C THR A 14 -3.51 -15.61 22.64
N MET A 15 -4.73 -15.72 22.10
CA MET A 15 -5.02 -15.90 20.67
C MET A 15 -5.14 -14.58 19.89
N ILE A 16 -4.83 -13.43 20.51
CA ILE A 16 -4.76 -12.16 19.79
C ILE A 16 -3.50 -12.20 18.92
N GLY A 17 -3.67 -12.49 17.62
CA GLY A 17 -2.59 -12.44 16.65
C GLY A 17 -1.88 -11.09 16.69
N ALA A 18 -0.62 -11.08 17.12
CA ALA A 18 0.17 -9.88 17.24
C ALA A 18 0.67 -9.48 15.85
N GLN A 19 -0.02 -8.55 15.19
CA GLN A 19 0.58 -7.80 14.08
C GLN A 19 1.82 -7.08 14.62
N SER A 20 2.97 -7.34 14.02
CA SER A 20 4.24 -6.76 14.41
C SER A 20 4.90 -6.09 13.23
N VAL A 21 5.53 -4.97 13.52
CA VAL A 21 6.47 -4.32 12.62
C VAL A 21 7.68 -4.08 13.50
N THR A 22 8.86 -4.57 13.14
CA THR A 22 10.05 -4.54 13.98
C THR A 22 11.26 -4.18 13.15
N ILE A 23 12.22 -3.42 13.71
CA ILE A 23 13.52 -3.26 13.06
C ILE A 23 14.29 -4.54 13.35
N SER A 24 14.34 -5.46 12.38
CA SER A 24 15.02 -6.75 12.54
C SER A 24 16.53 -6.63 12.39
N LYS A 25 16.99 -5.63 11.62
CA LYS A 25 18.40 -5.30 11.46
C LYS A 25 18.58 -3.80 11.34
N MET A 26 19.55 -3.25 12.07
CA MET A 26 19.98 -1.86 11.94
C MET A 26 21.47 -1.87 11.60
N ALA A 27 21.81 -1.43 10.39
CA ALA A 27 23.18 -1.41 9.89
C ALA A 27 23.80 0.00 10.01
N ASN A 28 23.05 1.05 9.70
CA ASN A 28 23.49 2.44 9.85
C ASN A 28 22.33 3.38 10.15
N ILE A 29 22.64 4.60 10.60
CA ILE A 29 21.69 5.71 10.76
C ILE A 29 22.20 6.89 9.95
N HIS A 30 21.36 7.38 9.03
CA HIS A 30 21.66 8.54 8.20
C HIS A 30 20.86 9.76 8.69
N GLU A 31 21.48 10.94 8.83
CA GLU A 31 20.72 12.14 9.15
C GLU A 31 19.95 12.63 7.92
N ASN A 32 18.64 12.39 7.89
CA ASN A 32 17.79 12.75 6.77
C ASN A 32 16.49 13.44 7.22
N LYS A 33 16.09 14.48 6.49
CA LYS A 33 14.86 15.25 6.72
C LYS A 33 13.78 15.02 5.66
N ASP A 34 14.05 14.17 4.66
CA ASP A 34 13.10 13.82 3.62
C ASP A 34 11.83 13.22 4.22
N LYS A 35 10.68 13.64 3.69
CA LYS A 35 9.36 13.14 4.11
C LYS A 35 8.90 11.91 3.35
N HIS A 36 9.52 11.59 2.21
CA HIS A 36 9.08 10.48 1.38
C HIS A 36 9.75 9.16 1.75
N LEU A 37 9.08 8.05 1.44
CA LEU A 37 9.62 6.71 1.53
C LEU A 37 9.25 5.95 0.25
N TYR A 38 10.12 6.01 -0.77
CA TYR A 38 9.82 5.49 -2.10
C TYR A 38 10.33 4.07 -2.32
N LYS A 39 9.61 3.30 -3.13
CA LYS A 39 10.10 2.01 -3.60
C LYS A 39 11.25 2.25 -4.58
N ILE A 40 12.32 1.46 -4.48
CA ILE A 40 13.42 1.42 -5.45
C ILE A 40 13.64 0.00 -5.98
N GLU A 41 14.15 -0.11 -7.20
CA GLU A 41 14.54 -1.39 -7.79
C GLU A 41 16.07 -1.54 -7.84
N ASP A 42 16.78 -0.48 -8.21
CA ASP A 42 18.23 -0.42 -8.21
C ASP A 42 18.76 0.11 -6.87
N THR A 43 19.64 -0.66 -6.25
CA THR A 43 20.28 -0.31 -4.98
C THR A 43 21.73 0.15 -5.16
N ASN A 44 22.26 0.23 -6.38
CA ASN A 44 23.68 0.53 -6.65
C ASN A 44 24.14 1.88 -6.10
N LYS A 45 23.25 2.87 -6.04
CA LYS A 45 23.53 4.22 -5.51
C LYS A 45 22.85 4.47 -4.17
N ALA A 46 22.34 3.42 -3.53
CA ALA A 46 21.59 3.49 -2.29
C ALA A 46 22.47 3.02 -1.13
N GLU A 47 22.48 3.79 -0.05
CA GLU A 47 23.09 3.36 1.21
C GLU A 47 22.11 2.45 1.94
N TYR A 48 22.51 1.21 2.21
CA TYR A 48 21.71 0.27 3.00
C TYR A 48 21.74 0.63 4.48
N LEU A 49 20.57 0.81 5.09
CA LEU A 49 20.44 1.25 6.48
C LEU A 49 19.95 0.15 7.42
N GLY A 50 19.18 -0.82 6.92
CA GLY A 50 18.65 -1.89 7.74
C GLY A 50 17.48 -2.64 7.11
N GLU A 51 16.83 -3.45 7.94
CA GLU A 51 15.65 -4.24 7.60
C GLU A 51 14.54 -4.03 8.61
N ILE A 52 13.32 -3.97 8.10
CA ILE A 52 12.08 -3.99 8.86
C ILE A 52 11.39 -5.33 8.57
N GLU A 53 11.10 -6.08 9.61
CA GLU A 53 10.31 -7.29 9.57
C GLU A 53 8.84 -6.97 9.86
N ILE A 54 7.95 -7.52 9.05
CA ILE A 54 6.51 -7.42 9.21
C ILE A 54 5.99 -8.83 9.49
N GLY A 55 5.30 -8.99 10.62
CA GLY A 55 4.68 -10.25 11.02
C GLY A 55 3.19 -10.07 11.28
N GLY A 56 2.39 -11.05 10.86
CA GLY A 56 0.95 -11.05 10.97
C GLY A 56 0.25 -10.22 9.89
N PHE A 57 -0.89 -10.74 9.42
CA PHE A 57 -1.73 -10.06 8.43
C PHE A 57 -2.46 -8.85 9.01
N SER A 58 -2.50 -7.76 8.24
CA SER A 58 -3.31 -6.58 8.54
C SER A 58 -4.26 -6.24 7.41
N ASN A 59 -5.48 -5.83 7.79
CA ASN A 59 -6.47 -5.19 6.90
C ASN A 59 -6.40 -3.66 6.95
N ASP A 60 -5.58 -3.09 7.84
CA ASP A 60 -5.36 -1.65 7.96
C ASP A 60 -3.98 -1.28 7.39
N ASP A 61 -3.90 -1.27 6.05
CA ASP A 61 -2.66 -0.98 5.35
C ASP A 61 -2.12 0.43 5.64
N ALA A 62 -2.98 1.39 6.00
CA ALA A 62 -2.57 2.74 6.33
C ALA A 62 -1.84 2.77 7.69
N LEU A 63 -2.37 2.07 8.70
CA LEU A 63 -1.71 1.90 9.98
C LEU A 63 -0.41 1.10 9.83
N MET A 64 -0.43 0.02 9.05
CA MET A 64 0.75 -0.79 8.74
C MET A 64 1.85 0.07 8.11
N PHE A 65 1.51 0.84 7.07
CA PHE A 65 2.45 1.74 6.41
C PHE A 65 2.98 2.82 7.36
N SER A 66 2.12 3.43 8.19
CA SER A 66 2.56 4.42 9.18
C SER A 66 3.59 3.84 10.16
N ASN A 67 3.39 2.61 10.61
CA ASN A 67 4.31 1.91 11.50
C ASN A 67 5.64 1.56 10.83
N ILE A 68 5.61 1.14 9.55
CA ILE A 68 6.80 0.90 8.73
C ILE A 68 7.55 2.21 8.50
N TYR A 69 6.85 3.24 8.04
CA TYR A 69 7.37 4.57 7.77
C TYR A 69 8.08 5.14 9.00
N THR A 70 7.45 5.08 10.17
CA THR A 70 8.04 5.56 11.43
C THR A 70 9.36 4.86 11.74
N LYS A 71 9.45 3.55 11.50
CA LYS A 71 10.69 2.79 11.74
C LYS A 71 11.77 3.07 10.70
N ALA A 72 11.39 3.18 9.43
CA ALA A 72 12.30 3.56 8.36
C ALA A 72 12.91 4.94 8.64
N LYS A 73 12.10 5.90 9.07
CA LYS A 73 12.54 7.26 9.41
C LYS A 73 13.45 7.34 10.63
N LYS A 74 13.32 6.43 11.61
CA LYS A 74 14.30 6.32 12.71
C LYS A 74 15.72 6.01 12.23
N MET A 75 15.86 5.34 11.08
CA MET A 75 17.15 5.04 10.45
C MET A 75 17.59 6.10 9.44
N GLY A 76 16.74 7.11 9.14
CA GLY A 76 17.02 8.10 8.10
C GLY A 76 16.62 7.67 6.67
N ALA A 77 15.91 6.55 6.53
CA ALA A 77 15.60 6.01 5.22
C ALA A 77 14.62 6.89 4.44
N ASN A 78 14.86 7.01 3.13
CA ASN A 78 13.94 7.62 2.17
C ASN A 78 13.52 6.66 1.05
N ALA A 79 14.05 5.44 1.05
CA ALA A 79 13.67 4.40 0.12
C ALA A 79 13.53 3.02 0.79
N PHE A 80 12.81 2.12 0.13
CA PHE A 80 12.68 0.73 0.54
C PHE A 80 12.61 -0.22 -0.66
N LYS A 81 12.92 -1.49 -0.40
CA LYS A 81 12.77 -2.58 -1.36
C LYS A 81 12.28 -3.83 -0.63
N LEU A 82 11.37 -4.57 -1.26
CA LEU A 82 10.93 -5.87 -0.75
C LEU A 82 12.11 -6.85 -0.81
N ARG A 83 12.43 -7.47 0.32
CA ARG A 83 13.48 -8.48 0.40
C ARG A 83 12.88 -9.86 0.13
N PRO A 84 13.30 -10.57 -0.94
CA PRO A 84 12.90 -11.95 -1.16
C PRO A 84 13.39 -12.86 -0.02
N ILE A 85 12.59 -13.86 0.33
CA ILE A 85 12.97 -14.89 1.31
C ILE A 85 13.50 -16.10 0.52
N GLU A 86 14.72 -16.51 0.82
CA GLU A 86 15.34 -17.69 0.22
C GLU A 86 15.17 -18.91 1.15
N THR A 87 14.82 -20.05 0.58
CA THR A 87 14.79 -21.34 1.28
C THR A 87 16.19 -21.93 1.43
N ILE A 88 16.31 -22.97 2.26
CA ILE A 88 17.56 -23.73 2.43
C ILE A 88 18.07 -24.28 1.08
N ASP A 89 17.16 -24.58 0.15
CA ASP A 89 17.48 -25.06 -1.19
C ASP A 89 17.79 -23.93 -2.20
N GLY A 90 17.86 -22.67 -1.74
CA GLY A 90 18.13 -21.50 -2.56
C GLY A 90 16.97 -21.04 -3.45
N LYS A 91 15.75 -21.54 -3.22
CA LYS A 91 14.56 -21.10 -3.96
C LYS A 91 13.96 -19.86 -3.30
N LEU A 92 13.39 -18.96 -4.09
CA LEU A 92 12.63 -17.82 -3.56
C LEU A 92 11.23 -18.26 -3.16
N GLU A 93 10.87 -17.97 -1.91
CA GLU A 93 9.50 -18.11 -1.43
C GLU A 93 8.59 -17.08 -2.12
N PRO A 94 7.33 -17.44 -2.42
CA PRO A 94 6.34 -16.47 -2.85
C PRO A 94 6.12 -15.42 -1.76
N PHE A 95 5.69 -14.23 -2.16
CA PHE A 95 5.34 -13.18 -1.21
C PHE A 95 4.21 -13.65 -0.27
N ASP A 96 4.45 -13.57 1.04
CA ASP A 96 3.45 -13.83 2.07
C ASP A 96 3.04 -12.52 2.75
N PRO A 97 1.76 -12.08 2.66
CA PRO A 97 1.29 -10.90 3.34
C PRO A 97 1.29 -11.03 4.88
N ASN A 98 1.47 -12.24 5.43
CA ASN A 98 1.63 -12.48 6.86
C ASN A 98 3.07 -12.35 7.34
N HIS A 99 4.06 -12.48 6.45
CA HIS A 99 5.46 -12.42 6.85
C HIS A 99 6.34 -11.96 5.68
N TYR A 100 6.89 -10.76 5.81
CA TYR A 100 7.79 -10.21 4.80
C TYR A 100 8.77 -9.21 5.41
N PHE A 101 9.81 -8.90 4.63
CA PHE A 101 10.87 -8.00 5.04
C PHE A 101 11.01 -6.87 4.03
N LEU A 102 11.20 -5.66 4.53
CA LEU A 102 11.58 -4.51 3.73
C LEU A 102 13.01 -4.11 4.11
N SER A 103 13.91 -4.15 3.13
CA SER A 103 15.20 -3.50 3.24
C SER A 103 14.99 -1.99 3.05
N VAL A 104 15.61 -1.16 3.89
CA VAL A 104 15.46 0.29 3.87
C VAL A 104 16.78 0.97 3.58
N TYR A 105 16.69 2.07 2.84
CA TYR A 105 17.85 2.74 2.24
C TYR A 105 17.76 4.26 2.34
N TYR A 106 18.93 4.89 2.28
CA TYR A 106 19.06 6.29 1.92
C TYR A 106 19.53 6.40 0.46
N VAL A 107 18.83 7.19 -0.33
CA VAL A 107 19.16 7.49 -1.73
C VAL A 107 19.38 9.00 -1.86
N PRO A 108 20.57 9.45 -2.29
CA PRO A 108 20.81 10.87 -2.57
C PRO A 108 19.88 11.40 -3.66
N SER A 109 19.44 12.65 -3.57
CA SER A 109 18.43 13.22 -4.47
C SER A 109 18.80 13.14 -5.95
N GLU A 110 20.08 13.34 -6.28
CA GLU A 110 20.65 13.23 -7.63
C GLU A 110 20.65 11.82 -8.22
N SER A 111 20.42 10.80 -7.39
CA SER A 111 20.41 9.39 -7.76
C SER A 111 19.00 8.78 -7.81
N SER A 112 17.97 9.61 -7.66
CA SER A 112 16.57 9.16 -7.66
C SER A 112 16.21 8.55 -9.03
N GLU A 113 15.62 7.36 -9.01
CA GLU A 113 15.13 6.71 -10.23
C GLU A 113 14.04 7.56 -10.90
N LYS A 114 14.12 7.67 -12.23
CA LYS A 114 13.04 8.27 -13.02
C LYS A 114 11.90 7.27 -13.11
N GLU A 115 10.72 7.70 -12.72
CA GLU A 115 9.52 6.89 -12.86
C GLU A 115 9.09 6.77 -14.32
N GLU A 116 8.29 5.74 -14.57
CA GLU A 116 7.49 5.71 -15.79
C GLU A 116 6.50 6.89 -15.78
N ASN A 117 6.51 7.66 -16.86
CA ASN A 117 5.57 8.77 -17.05
C ASN A 117 4.22 8.25 -17.53
N ASN A 118 3.17 9.00 -17.21
CA ASN A 118 1.82 8.74 -17.71
C ASN A 118 1.26 7.36 -17.33
N ILE A 119 1.59 6.86 -16.13
CA ILE A 119 1.00 5.64 -15.57
C ILE A 119 0.02 5.99 -14.46
N ALA A 120 -1.15 5.36 -14.49
CA ALA A 120 -2.12 5.37 -13.41
C ALA A 120 -2.25 3.97 -12.80
N PHE A 121 -2.03 3.85 -11.50
CA PHE A 121 -2.24 2.64 -10.72
C PHE A 121 -3.62 2.70 -10.08
N LEU A 122 -4.48 1.73 -10.40
CA LEU A 122 -5.77 1.54 -9.75
C LEU A 122 -5.65 0.42 -8.73
N ILE A 123 -5.70 0.77 -7.46
CA ILE A 123 -5.45 -0.12 -6.33
C ILE A 123 -6.79 -0.51 -5.70
N GLY A 124 -7.02 -1.80 -5.52
CA GLY A 124 -8.22 -2.35 -4.87
C GLY A 124 -8.25 -2.10 -3.37
N SER A 125 -9.30 -2.58 -2.69
CA SER A 125 -9.33 -2.56 -1.22
C SER A 125 -8.60 -3.75 -0.61
N PRO A 126 -8.20 -3.66 0.67
CA PRO A 126 -7.60 -4.78 1.38
C PRO A 126 -8.49 -6.02 1.55
N SER A 127 -9.81 -5.87 1.49
CA SER A 127 -10.73 -6.91 1.97
C SER A 127 -11.94 -7.20 1.11
N VAL A 128 -12.14 -6.44 0.02
CA VAL A 128 -13.31 -6.59 -0.84
C VAL A 128 -12.95 -6.32 -2.29
N SER A 129 -13.29 -7.25 -3.18
CA SER A 129 -13.20 -7.06 -4.62
C SER A 129 -14.14 -5.95 -5.11
N GLN A 130 -13.68 -5.10 -6.02
CA GLN A 130 -14.50 -4.03 -6.60
C GLN A 130 -14.57 -4.11 -8.11
N LYS A 131 -15.76 -3.83 -8.64
CA LYS A 131 -15.95 -3.57 -10.07
C LYS A 131 -15.74 -2.10 -10.33
N ILE A 132 -14.93 -1.79 -11.34
CA ILE A 132 -14.72 -0.43 -11.83
C ILE A 132 -14.87 -0.38 -13.34
N GLY A 133 -15.27 0.78 -13.82
CA GLY A 133 -15.28 1.10 -15.23
C GLY A 133 -13.99 1.80 -15.59
N VAL A 134 -13.35 1.39 -16.67
CA VAL A 134 -12.27 2.12 -17.33
C VAL A 134 -12.75 2.37 -18.76
N ASN A 135 -13.07 3.62 -19.08
CA ASN A 135 -13.78 3.99 -20.30
C ASN A 135 -15.08 3.17 -20.47
N LYS A 136 -15.15 2.33 -21.51
CA LYS A 136 -16.30 1.46 -21.81
C LYS A 136 -16.14 0.05 -21.24
N GLU A 137 -14.97 -0.28 -20.72
CA GLU A 137 -14.67 -1.60 -20.18
C GLU A 137 -14.99 -1.67 -18.70
N ARG A 138 -15.38 -2.86 -18.24
CA ARG A 138 -15.59 -3.15 -16.83
C ARG A 138 -14.54 -4.14 -16.38
N ILE A 139 -13.77 -3.77 -15.37
CA ILE A 139 -12.77 -4.63 -14.76
C ILE A 139 -13.16 -4.92 -13.33
N THR A 140 -12.79 -6.11 -12.85
CA THR A 140 -12.88 -6.46 -11.43
C THR A 140 -11.47 -6.37 -10.86
N LEU A 141 -11.28 -5.52 -9.86
CA LEU A 141 -10.11 -5.51 -9.00
C LEU A 141 -10.40 -6.45 -7.83
N PRO A 142 -9.73 -7.62 -7.72
CA PRO A 142 -9.75 -8.41 -6.50
C PRO A 142 -9.29 -7.60 -5.28
N GLU A 143 -9.57 -8.12 -4.08
CA GLU A 143 -8.90 -7.61 -2.89
C GLU A 143 -7.38 -7.72 -3.01
N ARG A 144 -6.66 -6.78 -2.38
CA ARG A 144 -5.19 -6.70 -2.40
C ARG A 144 -4.57 -6.84 -3.79
N SER A 145 -5.20 -6.20 -4.77
CA SER A 145 -4.72 -6.18 -6.15
C SER A 145 -4.60 -4.77 -6.70
N PHE A 146 -3.88 -4.62 -7.81
CA PHE A 146 -3.86 -3.37 -8.55
C PHE A 146 -3.78 -3.60 -10.07
N LYS A 147 -4.21 -2.60 -10.83
CA LYS A 147 -4.06 -2.54 -12.29
C LYS A 147 -3.24 -1.33 -12.68
N LYS A 148 -2.24 -1.52 -13.54
CA LYS A 148 -1.54 -0.42 -14.23
C LYS A 148 -2.30 -0.02 -15.49
N ILE A 149 -2.46 1.27 -15.70
CA ILE A 149 -3.03 1.86 -16.91
C ILE A 149 -2.02 2.86 -17.47
N LYS A 150 -1.54 2.59 -18.69
CA LYS A 150 -0.74 3.55 -19.44
C LYS A 150 -1.68 4.55 -20.11
N LEU A 151 -1.45 5.84 -19.87
CA LEU A 151 -2.22 6.92 -20.44
C LEU A 151 -1.54 7.39 -21.73
N ASN A 152 -2.28 7.36 -22.84
CA ASN A 152 -1.78 7.88 -24.12
C ASN A 152 -2.06 9.39 -24.27
N PRO A 153 -1.13 10.19 -24.81
CA PRO A 153 -1.37 11.58 -25.19
C PRO A 153 -2.61 11.75 -26.07
N GLY A 154 -3.45 12.73 -25.76
CA GLY A 154 -4.68 13.02 -26.50
C GLY A 154 -5.90 12.15 -26.13
N GLU A 155 -5.73 11.10 -25.31
CA GLU A 155 -6.84 10.29 -24.81
C GLU A 155 -7.32 10.76 -23.43
N ILE A 156 -8.64 10.71 -23.21
CA ILE A 156 -9.26 10.94 -21.89
C ILE A 156 -9.74 9.60 -21.35
N TYR A 157 -9.13 9.14 -20.26
CA TYR A 157 -9.53 7.94 -19.55
C TYR A 157 -10.54 8.28 -18.46
N THR A 158 -11.75 7.74 -18.54
CA THR A 158 -12.77 7.88 -17.48
C THR A 158 -12.77 6.65 -16.60
N ILE A 159 -12.44 6.81 -15.32
CA ILE A 159 -12.47 5.72 -14.33
C ILE A 159 -13.64 5.96 -13.39
N SER A 160 -14.49 4.95 -13.18
CA SER A 160 -15.67 5.09 -12.31
C SER A 160 -15.90 3.86 -11.44
N THR A 161 -16.56 4.03 -10.30
CA THR A 161 -16.93 2.90 -9.42
C THR A 161 -18.21 2.18 -9.86
N LEU A 162 -18.78 2.55 -11.03
CA LEU A 162 -20.00 1.96 -11.62
C LEU A 162 -21.26 1.95 -10.75
N LYS A 163 -21.25 2.64 -9.61
CA LYS A 163 -22.37 2.71 -8.67
C LYS A 163 -23.15 4.00 -8.86
N PHE A 164 -24.43 3.97 -8.54
CA PHE A 164 -25.34 5.11 -8.75
C PHE A 164 -24.86 6.41 -8.09
N LEU A 165 -24.32 6.33 -6.86
CA LEU A 165 -23.69 7.43 -6.14
C LEU A 165 -22.17 7.22 -6.06
N GLY A 166 -21.59 6.69 -7.12
CA GLY A 166 -20.19 6.31 -7.21
C GLY A 166 -19.32 7.45 -7.72
N SER A 167 -18.07 7.50 -7.27
CA SER A 167 -17.09 8.46 -7.79
C SER A 167 -16.67 8.13 -9.23
N SER A 168 -16.33 9.17 -9.99
CA SER A 168 -15.71 9.08 -11.32
C SER A 168 -14.61 10.13 -11.44
N ILE A 169 -13.50 9.75 -12.07
CA ILE A 169 -12.37 10.64 -12.37
C ILE A 169 -12.04 10.57 -13.85
N LYS A 170 -11.49 11.66 -14.39
CA LYS A 170 -10.94 11.71 -15.74
C LYS A 170 -9.43 11.90 -15.65
N LEU A 171 -8.69 11.07 -16.36
CA LEU A 171 -7.23 11.11 -16.45
C LEU A 171 -6.82 11.36 -17.89
N THR A 172 -5.79 12.17 -18.07
CA THR A 172 -5.16 12.46 -19.36
C THR A 172 -3.66 12.37 -19.20
N ALA A 173 -2.95 11.94 -20.24
CA ALA A 173 -1.50 12.06 -20.24
C ALA A 173 -1.08 13.55 -20.25
N SER A 174 0.06 13.85 -19.63
CA SER A 174 0.63 15.19 -19.54
C SER A 174 2.15 15.09 -19.63
N ASP A 175 2.79 16.12 -20.20
CA ASP A 175 4.25 16.14 -20.37
C ASP A 175 5.01 16.29 -19.04
N ASN A 176 4.33 16.75 -17.99
CA ASN A 176 4.90 17.03 -16.67
C ASN A 176 4.43 16.08 -15.56
N GLU A 177 3.58 15.09 -15.83
CA GLU A 177 3.04 14.22 -14.77
C GLU A 177 3.79 12.89 -14.58
N ASN A 178 4.20 12.70 -13.33
CA ASN A 178 4.70 11.47 -12.74
C ASN A 178 3.57 10.45 -12.55
N THR A 179 3.96 9.22 -12.23
CA THR A 179 3.05 8.12 -11.89
C THR A 179 2.00 8.53 -10.84
N ASN A 180 0.74 8.19 -11.09
CA ASN A 180 -0.40 8.47 -10.21
C ASN A 180 -0.95 7.20 -9.55
N TYR A 181 -1.29 7.27 -8.27
CA TYR A 181 -1.86 6.15 -7.51
C TYR A 181 -3.27 6.50 -7.03
N PHE A 182 -4.23 5.63 -7.33
CA PHE A 182 -5.62 5.79 -6.91
C PHE A 182 -6.11 4.53 -6.20
N GLN A 183 -6.64 4.69 -5.00
CA GLN A 183 -7.34 3.61 -4.31
C GLN A 183 -8.83 3.67 -4.60
N VAL A 184 -9.38 2.54 -5.00
CA VAL A 184 -10.80 2.32 -5.17
C VAL A 184 -11.35 1.69 -3.89
N SER A 185 -12.45 2.24 -3.38
CA SER A 185 -13.15 1.64 -2.24
C SER A 185 -14.63 1.46 -2.49
N GLY A 186 -15.20 0.45 -1.81
CA GLY A 186 -16.62 0.08 -1.91
C GLY A 186 -17.55 0.99 -1.10
N PHE A 187 -18.74 0.46 -0.81
CA PHE A 187 -19.77 1.18 -0.05
C PHE A 187 -19.28 1.46 1.38
N LYS A 188 -19.37 2.71 1.83
CA LYS A 188 -19.01 3.14 3.18
C LYS A 188 -20.13 4.00 3.76
N VAL A 189 -20.55 3.67 4.98
CA VAL A 189 -21.44 4.50 5.81
C VAL A 189 -20.57 5.17 6.86
N LYS A 190 -20.59 6.49 6.92
CA LYS A 190 -19.93 7.26 7.98
C LYS A 190 -20.92 8.19 8.66
N SER A 191 -20.79 8.36 9.97
CA SER A 191 -21.47 9.45 10.68
C SER A 191 -20.98 10.79 10.14
N ASN A 192 -21.85 11.79 10.11
CA ASN A 192 -21.50 13.13 9.68
C ASN A 192 -20.48 13.76 10.65
N PRO A 193 -19.25 14.12 10.21
CA PRO A 193 -18.25 14.72 11.09
C PRO A 193 -18.53 16.20 11.42
N TYR A 194 -19.51 16.86 10.76
CA TYR A 194 -19.76 18.30 10.88
C TYR A 194 -20.87 18.69 11.87
N GLY A 195 -21.07 17.94 12.96
CA GLY A 195 -21.91 18.34 14.09
C GLY A 195 -23.43 18.37 13.86
N GLN A 196 -23.92 18.19 12.64
CA GLN A 196 -25.35 17.97 12.36
C GLN A 196 -25.65 16.47 12.31
N ALA A 197 -26.71 16.02 12.99
CA ALA A 197 -27.21 14.66 12.90
C ALA A 197 -27.47 14.29 11.42
N GLY A 198 -26.77 13.28 10.92
CA GLY A 198 -26.87 12.87 9.51
C GLY A 198 -25.97 11.68 9.19
N ILE A 199 -26.33 10.96 8.13
CA ILE A 199 -25.61 9.79 7.63
C ILE A 199 -24.98 10.16 6.28
N ASN A 200 -23.67 9.97 6.13
CA ASN A 200 -23.00 10.11 4.84
C ASN A 200 -22.85 8.72 4.19
N LEU A 201 -23.49 8.57 3.02
CA LEU A 201 -23.51 7.34 2.24
C LEU A 201 -22.66 7.54 0.98
N LYS A 202 -21.54 6.81 0.88
CA LYS A 202 -20.77 6.71 -0.37
C LYS A 202 -20.90 5.31 -0.92
N SER A 203 -21.36 5.17 -2.16
CA SER A 203 -21.54 3.85 -2.76
C SER A 203 -20.26 3.26 -3.35
N GLY A 204 -19.33 4.11 -3.75
CA GLY A 204 -17.94 3.78 -4.03
C GLY A 204 -17.13 5.06 -4.15
N ASP A 205 -15.85 5.01 -3.81
CA ASP A 205 -14.98 6.18 -3.85
C ASP A 205 -13.67 5.88 -4.60
N ILE A 206 -13.08 6.92 -5.19
CA ILE A 206 -11.77 6.90 -5.83
C ILE A 206 -10.93 7.99 -5.18
N ILE A 207 -9.87 7.58 -4.50
CA ILE A 207 -9.04 8.47 -3.68
C ILE A 207 -7.63 8.47 -4.26
N ARG A 208 -7.10 9.65 -4.61
CA ARG A 208 -5.67 9.78 -4.97
C ARG A 208 -4.83 9.55 -3.72
N LEU A 209 -3.85 8.66 -3.83
CA LEU A 209 -2.94 8.36 -2.74
C LEU A 209 -1.69 9.24 -2.80
N GLU A 210 -1.09 9.48 -1.64
CA GLU A 210 0.29 9.95 -1.57
C GLU A 210 1.22 8.87 -2.13
N LYS A 211 2.26 9.29 -2.84
CA LYS A 211 3.14 8.43 -3.64
C LYS A 211 3.83 7.34 -2.82
N SER A 212 4.39 7.66 -1.66
CA SER A 212 5.05 6.69 -0.77
C SER A 212 4.08 5.57 -0.37
N TYR A 213 2.85 5.93 0.00
CA TYR A 213 1.83 4.94 0.32
C TYR A 213 1.36 4.13 -0.89
N GLY A 214 1.17 4.77 -2.04
CA GLY A 214 0.84 4.08 -3.30
C GLY A 214 1.90 3.05 -3.71
N MET A 215 3.17 3.43 -3.65
CA MET A 215 4.32 2.55 -3.91
C MET A 215 4.36 1.37 -2.95
N PHE A 216 4.12 1.61 -1.65
CA PHE A 216 3.99 0.54 -0.67
C PHE A 216 2.89 -0.45 -1.03
N LEU A 217 1.67 0.02 -1.30
CA LEU A 217 0.57 -0.86 -1.68
C LEU A 217 0.89 -1.68 -2.93
N THR A 218 1.46 -1.08 -3.97
CA THR A 218 1.85 -1.81 -5.19
C THR A 218 3.04 -2.76 -5.00
N THR A 219 3.73 -2.69 -3.85
CA THR A 219 4.76 -3.66 -3.48
C THR A 219 4.14 -4.90 -2.84
N ILE A 220 3.07 -4.74 -2.06
CA ILE A 220 2.45 -5.83 -1.28
C ILE A 220 1.15 -6.37 -1.89
N TYR A 221 0.66 -5.75 -2.96
CA TYR A 221 -0.54 -6.17 -3.69
C TYR A 221 -0.17 -6.84 -5.01
N GLN A 222 -1.08 -7.68 -5.51
CA GLN A 222 -0.88 -8.40 -6.76
C GLN A 222 -1.28 -7.55 -7.97
N GLU A 223 -0.39 -7.43 -8.96
CA GLU A 223 -0.75 -6.86 -10.25
C GLU A 223 -1.69 -7.80 -11.02
N ILE A 224 -2.81 -7.28 -11.48
CA ILE A 224 -3.69 -7.97 -12.43
C ILE A 224 -3.31 -7.61 -13.88
N LYS A 225 -3.06 -8.63 -14.69
CA LYS A 225 -2.65 -8.46 -16.10
C LYS A 225 -3.80 -8.17 -17.04
#